data_AF-A0A950HPY1-F1
#
_entry.id   AF-A0A950HPY1-F1
#
_cell.length_a   1.000
_cell.length_b   1.000
_cell.length_c   1.000
_cell.angle_alpha   90.00
_cell.angle_beta   90.00
_cell.angle_gamma   90.00
#
_symmetry.space_group_name_H-M   'P 1'
#
loop_
_entity.id
_entity.type
_entity.pdbx_description
1 polymer ?
#
loop_
_entity_poly.entity_id
_entity_poly.type
_entity_poly.pdbx_seq_one_letter_code
_entity_poly.pdbx_strand_id
1 'polypeptide(L)'
;IAVRVRSTRPPVPALLRPHTGSPAASVEFLNEEEGVSPGQACVFYDSAGPAARVLGGGIIRKTRPALPLPTMARAPGLATSPT
;
A
#
# COMPACT_ATOMS: atom_id res chain seq x y z
N ILE A 1 -2.94 -13.49 2.16
CA ILE A 1 -1.50 -13.49 2.49
C ILE A 1 -1.18 -12.24 3.29
N ALA A 2 -0.02 -12.17 3.94
CA ALA A 2 0.49 -10.92 4.50
C ALA A 2 1.76 -10.46 3.78
N VAL A 3 2.03 -9.16 3.82
CA VAL A 3 3.11 -8.51 3.08
C VAL A 3 3.87 -7.58 4.01
N ARG A 4 5.19 -7.61 3.91
CA ARG A 4 6.06 -6.67 4.62
C ARG A 4 6.92 -5.91 3.63
N VAL A 5 6.83 -4.58 3.67
CA VAL A 5 7.62 -3.66 2.84
C VAL A 5 8.76 -2.98 3.61
N ARG A 6 8.66 -2.94 4.95
CA ARG A 6 9.67 -2.37 5.83
C ARG A 6 10.07 -3.39 6.88
N SER A 7 11.38 -3.61 7.05
CA SER A 7 11.91 -4.60 8.00
C SER A 7 11.47 -4.36 9.45
N THR A 8 11.26 -3.11 9.83
CA THR A 8 10.89 -2.70 11.19
C THR A 8 9.40 -2.71 11.47
N ARG A 9 8.54 -3.00 10.49
CA ARG A 9 7.08 -3.07 10.66
C ARG A 9 6.62 -4.53 10.60
N PRO A 10 5.55 -4.91 11.30
CA PRO A 10 4.96 -6.23 11.13
C PRO A 10 4.42 -6.40 9.70
N PRO A 11 4.32 -7.64 9.17
CA PRO A 11 3.61 -7.91 7.93
C PRO A 11 2.13 -7.54 8.06
N VAL A 12 1.55 -6.95 7.01
CA VAL A 12 0.15 -6.52 6.97
C VAL A 12 -0.65 -7.34 5.95
N PRO A 13 -1.96 -7.57 6.18
CA PRO A 13 -2.82 -8.23 5.20
C PRO A 13 -2.86 -7.50 3.85
N ALA A 14 -2.74 -8.25 2.76
CA ALA A 14 -2.82 -7.71 1.40
C ALA A 14 -3.39 -8.73 0.40
N LEU A 15 -3.90 -8.21 -0.71
CA LEU A 15 -4.31 -8.97 -1.89
C LEU A 15 -3.16 -9.04 -2.89
N LEU A 16 -2.80 -10.26 -3.32
CA LEU A 16 -1.82 -10.50 -4.36
C LEU A 16 -2.53 -10.89 -5.66
N ARG A 17 -2.30 -10.12 -6.72
CA ARG A 17 -2.81 -10.38 -8.07
C ARG A 17 -1.65 -10.66 -9.02
N PRO A 18 -1.35 -11.93 -9.35
CA PRO A 18 -0.35 -12.25 -10.36
C PRO A 18 -0.81 -11.79 -11.74
N HIS A 19 0.13 -11.39 -12.60
CA HIS A 19 -0.15 -11.06 -13.98
C HIS A 19 0.04 -12.29 -14.88
N THR A 20 -0.96 -12.62 -15.69
CA THR A 20 -0.86 -13.72 -16.65
C THR A 20 0.27 -13.44 -17.66
N GLY A 21 1.17 -14.41 -17.84
CA GLY A 21 2.28 -14.30 -18.81
C GLY A 21 3.46 -13.43 -18.37
N SER A 22 3.53 -13.01 -17.10
CA SER A 22 4.65 -12.23 -16.56
C SER A 22 5.03 -12.71 -15.15
N PRO A 23 6.31 -12.65 -14.74
CA PRO A 23 6.72 -12.89 -13.35
C PRO A 23 6.32 -11.75 -12.41
N ALA A 24 5.66 -10.69 -12.90
CA ALA A 24 5.19 -9.58 -12.08
C ALA A 24 3.85 -9.90 -11.41
N ALA A 25 3.65 -9.31 -10.23
CA ALA A 25 2.38 -9.33 -9.53
C ALA A 25 2.10 -7.95 -8.93
N SER A 26 0.82 -7.62 -8.79
CA SER A 26 0.35 -6.43 -8.10
C SER A 26 -0.06 -6.79 -6.67
N VAL A 27 0.32 -5.94 -5.72
CA VAL A 27 -0.05 -6.07 -4.30
C VAL A 27 -0.94 -4.89 -3.94
N GLU A 28 -2.11 -5.18 -3.37
CA GLU A 28 -3.02 -4.18 -2.83
C GLU A 28 -3.15 -4.38 -1.32
N PHE A 29 -2.74 -3.37 -0.56
CA PHE A 29 -2.87 -3.39 0.89
C PHE A 29 -4.33 -3.19 1.29
N LEU A 30 -4.79 -3.97 2.28
CA LEU A 30 -6.15 -3.85 2.79
C LEU A 30 -6.36 -2.59 3.63
N ASN A 31 -5.29 -2.06 4.21
CA ASN A 31 -5.24 -0.79 4.92
C ASN A 31 -4.17 0.11 4.28
N GLU A 32 -4.22 1.41 4.58
CA GLU A 32 -3.19 2.35 4.14
C GLU A 32 -1.82 1.91 4.64
N GLU A 33 -0.86 1.79 3.72
CA GLU A 33 0.53 1.48 4.03
C GLU A 33 1.42 2.63 3.58
N GLU A 34 2.11 3.24 4.54
CA GLU A 34 3.01 4.36 4.28
C GLU A 34 4.43 3.89 3.94
N GLY A 35 5.14 4.69 3.15
CA GLY A 35 6.56 4.48 2.91
C GLY A 35 6.86 3.31 1.97
N VAL A 36 5.88 2.91 1.15
CA VAL A 36 6.06 2.00 0.00
C VAL A 36 6.75 2.77 -1.12
N SER A 37 7.93 2.33 -1.56
CA SER A 37 8.71 3.00 -2.59
C SER A 37 9.40 2.02 -3.54
N PRO A 38 9.59 2.38 -4.83
CA PRO A 38 10.38 1.57 -5.74
C PRO A 38 11.79 1.29 -5.21
N GLY A 39 12.30 0.09 -5.44
CA GLY A 39 13.61 -0.36 -4.94
C GLY A 39 13.57 -1.03 -3.56
N GLN A 40 12.49 -0.88 -2.79
CA GLN A 40 12.32 -1.62 -1.53
C GLN A 40 12.01 -3.10 -1.77
N ALA A 41 12.31 -3.91 -0.76
CA ALA A 41 11.89 -5.30 -0.72
C ALA A 41 10.41 -5.41 -0.35
N CYS A 42 9.70 -6.32 -1.02
CA CYS A 42 8.34 -6.72 -0.71
C CYS A 42 8.38 -8.22 -0.40
N VAL A 43 8.10 -8.59 0.86
CA VAL A 43 8.21 -9.97 1.35
C VAL A 43 6.82 -10.52 1.66
N PHE A 44 6.53 -11.71 1.15
CA PHE A 44 5.25 -12.40 1.32
C PHE A 44 5.31 -13.40 2.48
N TYR A 45 4.23 -13.43 3.25
CA TYR A 45 4.03 -14.29 4.41
C TYR A 45 2.71 -15.05 4.29
N ASP A 46 2.65 -16.25 4.87
CA ASP A 46 1.42 -17.06 4.94
C ASP A 46 0.32 -16.39 5.76
N SER A 47 0.70 -15.62 6.78
CA SER A 47 -0.17 -14.97 7.76
C SER A 47 0.46 -13.67 8.30
N ALA A 48 -0.33 -12.85 9.00
CA ALA A 48 0.14 -11.64 9.67
C ALA A 48 0.60 -11.91 11.13
N GLY A 49 0.73 -13.19 11.52
CA GLY A 49 1.03 -13.60 12.89
C GLY A 49 2.52 -13.59 13.23
N PRO A 50 2.87 -13.71 14.53
CA PRO A 50 4.26 -13.64 15.03
C PRO A 50 5.16 -14.82 14.60
N ALA A 51 4.58 -15.91 14.10
CA ALA A 51 5.30 -17.09 13.61
C ALA A 51 5.06 -17.35 12.10
N ALA A 52 4.71 -16.32 11.35
CA ALA A 52 4.37 -16.46 9.94
C ALA A 52 5.56 -16.91 9.09
N ARG A 53 5.33 -17.86 8.19
CA ARG A 53 6.36 -18.36 7.27
C ARG A 53 6.54 -17.41 6.10
N VAL A 54 7.79 -17.17 5.72
CA VAL A 54 8.13 -16.47 4.46
C VAL A 54 7.78 -17.37 3.27
N LEU A 55 6.96 -16.86 2.36
CA LEU A 55 6.58 -17.50 1.11
C LEU A 55 7.47 -17.08 -0.07
N GLY A 56 8.20 -15.97 0.08
CA GLY A 56 9.07 -15.41 -0.94
C GLY A 56 9.03 -13.89 -0.91
N GLY A 57 9.50 -13.26 -1.98
CA GLY A 57 9.47 -11.82 -2.11
C GLY A 57 10.07 -11.33 -3.42
N GLY A 58 10.08 -10.01 -3.58
CA GLY A 58 10.67 -9.35 -4.74
C GLY A 58 10.98 -7.88 -4.46
N ILE A 59 11.34 -7.16 -5.52
CA ILE A 59 11.61 -5.73 -5.47
C ILE A 59 10.43 -4.96 -6.04
N ILE A 60 10.00 -3.93 -5.31
CA ILE A 60 8.92 -3.04 -5.74
C ILE A 60 9.41 -2.24 -6.95
N ARG A 61 8.77 -2.42 -8.10
CA ARG A 61 9.13 -1.67 -9.34
C ARG A 61 8.34 -0.39 -9.52
N LYS A 62 7.07 -0.39 -9.10
CA LYS A 62 6.15 0.74 -9.23
C LYS A 62 5.23 0.74 -8.02
N THR A 63 4.80 1.92 -7.61
CA THR A 63 3.79 2.12 -6.57
C THR A 63 2.63 2.90 -7.17
N ARG A 64 1.42 2.61 -6.70
CA ARG A 64 0.22 3.37 -7.03
C ARG A 64 -0.39 3.81 -5.69
N PRO A 65 -0.57 5.12 -5.45
CA PRO A 65 -1.24 5.57 -4.24
C PRO A 65 -2.69 5.09 -4.24
N ALA A 66 -3.25 4.88 -3.06
CA ALA A 66 -4.70 4.80 -2.90
C ALA A 66 -5.30 6.09 -3.46
N LEU A 67 -6.43 5.99 -4.16
CA LEU A 67 -7.13 7.18 -4.62
C LEU A 67 -7.53 7.99 -3.37
N PRO A 68 -7.12 9.26 -3.25
CA PRO A 68 -7.61 10.07 -2.15
C PRO A 68 -9.13 10.14 -2.27
N LEU A 69 -9.82 9.88 -1.16
CA LEU A 69 -11.23 10.24 -1.07
C LEU A 69 -11.35 11.72 -1.45
N PRO A 70 -12.36 12.13 -2.23
CA PRO A 70 -12.53 13.53 -2.59
C PRO A 70 -12.56 14.35 -1.31
N THR A 71 -11.52 15.14 -1.06
CA THR A 71 -11.56 16.14 -0.01
C THR A 71 -12.70 17.07 -0.37
N MET A 72 -13.70 17.19 0.49
CA MET A 72 -14.77 18.16 0.25
C MET A 72 -14.10 19.52 0.22
N ALA A 73 -13.93 20.07 -0.98
CA ALA A 73 -13.36 21.39 -1.19
C ALA A 73 -14.15 22.36 -0.31
N ARG A 74 -13.48 22.94 0.70
CA ARG A 74 -14.09 23.95 1.55
C ARG A 74 -14.49 25.10 0.62
N ALA A 75 -15.79 25.33 0.47
CA ALA A 75 -16.31 26.43 -0.34
C ALA A 75 -15.59 27.72 0.08
N PRO A 76 -15.07 28.53 -0.86
CA PRO A 76 -14.50 29.83 -0.52
C PRO A 76 -15.59 30.65 0.15
N GLY A 77 -15.33 31.03 1.41
CA GLY A 77 -16.24 31.82 2.22
C GLY A 77 -16.55 33.15 1.53
N LEU A 78 -17.85 33.43 1.40
CA LEU A 78 -18.41 34.70 0.99
C LEU A 78 -17.80 35.83 1.84
N ALA A 79 -16.93 36.63 1.26
CA ALA A 79 -16.44 37.85 1.88
C ALA A 79 -17.59 38.85 2.01
N THR A 80 -18.10 39.03 3.21
CA THR A 80 -18.99 40.15 3.54
C THR A 80 -18.12 41.37 3.85
N SER A 81 -18.09 42.35 2.94
CA SER A 81 -17.52 43.68 3.18
C SER A 81 -18.32 44.44 4.25
N PRO A 82 -17.69 45.18 5.17
CA PRO A 82 -18.35 46.27 5.87
C PRO A 82 -18.15 47.62 5.16
N THR A 83 -19.27 48.33 5.02
CA THR A 83 -19.54 49.77 4.86
C THR A 83 -18.61 50.65 4.05
#